data_AF-A0AA38GDU5-F1
#
_entry.id   AF-A0AA38GDU5-F1
#
_cell.length_a   1.000
_cell.length_b   1.000
_cell.length_c   1.000
_cell.angle_alpha   90.00
_cell.angle_beta   90.00
_cell.angle_gamma   90.00
#
_symmetry.space_group_name_H-M   'P 1'
#
loop_
_entity.id
_entity.type
_entity.pdbx_description
1 polymer ?
#
loop_
_entity_poly.entity_id
_entity_poly.type
_entity_poly.pdbx_seq_one_letter_code
_entity_poly.pdbx_strand_id
1 'polypeptide(L)'
;HVTVGFARSGGPGGQNVNKVSTKVDMRFNVMAAGWLPQRIRQRILQMEKNRINSDGDIVISSTKTRSQKDNIDDALGKLQAIIDAAAYVPPAPTDEKIKKIKK
;
A
#
# COMPACT_ATOMS: atom_id res chain seq x y z
N HIS A 1 2.60 11.18 9.79
CA HIS A 1 2.93 9.76 9.59
C HIS A 1 2.73 9.28 8.15
N VAL A 2 1.86 9.92 7.37
CA VAL A 2 1.74 9.70 5.92
C VAL A 2 2.33 10.91 5.21
N THR A 3 3.19 10.68 4.21
CA THR A 3 3.76 11.72 3.36
C THR A 3 3.40 11.40 1.92
N VAL A 4 2.80 12.34 1.19
CA VAL A 4 2.45 12.15 -0.21
C VAL A 4 3.42 12.97 -1.07
N GLY A 5 4.15 12.28 -1.94
CA GLY A 5 4.99 12.85 -2.98
C GLY A 5 4.32 12.73 -4.34
N PHE A 6 4.58 13.68 -5.22
CA PHE A 6 4.16 13.61 -6.61
C PHE A 6 5.39 13.51 -7.49
N ALA A 7 5.36 12.60 -8.45
CA ALA A 7 6.45 12.36 -9.38
C ALA A 7 5.95 12.45 -10.82
N ARG A 8 6.90 12.55 -11.76
CA ARG A 8 6.58 12.48 -13.18
C ARG A 8 6.42 11.01 -13.55
N SER A 9 5.33 10.65 -14.23
CA SER A 9 5.15 9.33 -14.82
C SER A 9 6.16 9.17 -15.98
N GLY A 10 7.00 8.13 -15.89
CA GLY A 10 8.02 7.83 -16.89
C GLY A 10 7.51 6.82 -17.92
N GLY A 11 7.34 7.25 -19.17
CA GLY A 11 7.11 6.37 -20.32
C GLY A 11 8.24 6.53 -21.34
N PRO A 12 8.73 5.43 -21.97
CA PRO A 12 9.70 5.51 -23.05
C PRO A 12 8.97 5.95 -24.34
N GLY A 13 9.35 7.10 -24.90
CA GLY A 13 8.82 7.54 -26.19
C GLY A 13 8.68 9.05 -26.31
N GLY A 14 9.59 9.66 -27.06
CA GLY A 14 9.40 11.00 -27.58
C GLY A 14 8.21 11.02 -28.55
N GLN A 15 7.11 11.61 -28.13
CA GLN A 15 6.27 12.56 -28.90
C GLN A 15 5.03 12.91 -28.06
N ASN A 16 4.79 14.22 -27.93
CA ASN A 16 3.65 14.89 -27.28
C ASN A 16 3.63 14.93 -25.73
N VAL A 17 4.53 15.78 -25.21
CA VAL A 17 4.83 16.07 -23.80
C VAL A 17 3.87 17.13 -23.22
N ASN A 18 2.59 16.79 -23.02
CA ASN A 18 1.81 17.41 -21.94
C ASN A 18 1.98 16.54 -20.68
N LYS A 19 3.22 16.48 -20.20
CA LYS A 19 3.69 15.58 -19.13
C LYS A 19 3.26 16.10 -17.76
N VAL A 20 1.99 15.89 -17.43
CA VAL A 20 1.42 16.19 -16.12
C VAL A 20 2.04 15.25 -15.08
N SER A 21 2.50 15.78 -13.95
CA SER A 21 3.08 15.00 -12.84
C SER A 21 1.99 14.19 -12.11
N THR A 22 1.46 13.15 -12.74
CA THR A 22 0.31 12.41 -12.22
C THR A 22 0.69 11.25 -11.30
N LYS A 23 1.96 10.82 -11.29
CA LYS A 23 2.40 9.75 -10.39
C LYS A 23 2.31 10.23 -8.94
N VAL A 24 1.65 9.43 -8.11
CA VAL A 24 1.55 9.65 -6.67
C VAL A 24 2.40 8.60 -5.99
N ASP A 25 3.30 9.03 -5.12
CA ASP A 25 4.11 8.18 -4.25
C ASP A 25 3.75 8.51 -2.80
N MET A 26 2.97 7.64 -2.17
CA MET A 26 2.57 7.79 -0.77
C MET A 26 3.50 6.96 0.12
N ARG A 27 4.12 7.59 1.11
CA ARG A 27 4.93 6.93 2.13
C ARG A 27 4.17 6.91 3.44
N PHE A 28 4.04 5.74 4.05
CA PHE A 28 3.36 5.57 5.33
C PHE A 28 4.29 4.91 6.32
N ASN A 29 4.57 5.59 7.44
CA ASN A 29 5.36 5.00 8.52
C ASN A 29 4.45 4.25 9.50
N VAL A 30 4.53 2.92 9.45
CA VAL A 30 3.71 2.01 10.26
C VAL A 30 4.15 2.06 11.73
N MET A 31 5.45 2.19 12.01
CA MET A 31 5.97 2.21 13.38
C MET A 31 5.55 3.49 14.13
N ALA A 32 5.62 4.63 13.45
CA ALA A 32 5.24 5.93 13.96
C ALA A 32 3.72 6.14 14.03
N ALA A 33 2.91 5.29 13.39
CA ALA A 33 1.46 5.37 13.44
C ALA A 33 0.91 4.99 14.82
N GLY A 34 1.00 5.92 15.78
CA GLY A 34 0.53 5.73 17.17
C GLY A 34 -0.98 5.51 17.30
N TRP A 35 -1.76 5.91 16.30
CA TRP A 35 -3.20 5.67 16.21
C TRP A 35 -3.56 4.21 15.85
N LEU A 36 -2.58 3.40 15.42
CA LEU A 36 -2.79 1.97 15.17
C LEU A 36 -2.42 1.11 16.39
N PRO A 37 -3.28 0.15 16.79
CA PRO A 37 -2.93 -0.86 17.78
C PRO A 37 -1.63 -1.58 17.42
N GLN A 38 -0.79 -1.85 18.42
CA GLN A 38 0.51 -2.51 18.21
C GLN A 38 0.38 -3.86 17.48
N ARG A 39 -0.70 -4.60 17.75
CA ARG A 39 -1.03 -5.85 17.06
C ARG A 39 -1.16 -5.66 15.55
N ILE A 40 -1.87 -4.62 15.11
CA ILE A 40 -2.08 -4.33 13.69
C ILE A 40 -0.76 -3.87 13.07
N ARG A 41 -0.01 -2.99 13.74
CA ARG A 41 1.32 -2.55 13.26
C ARG A 41 2.27 -3.74 13.03
N GLN A 42 2.34 -4.66 13.98
CA GLN A 42 3.15 -5.88 13.87
C GLN A 42 2.68 -6.79 12.72
N ARG A 43 1.37 -6.93 12.51
CA ARG A 43 0.83 -7.70 11.38
C ARG A 43 1.15 -7.05 10.04
N ILE A 44 1.00 -5.72 9.91
CA ILE A 44 1.39 -4.99 8.69
C ILE A 44 2.90 -5.18 8.43
N LEU A 45 3.74 -5.04 9.47
CA LEU A 45 5.18 -5.27 9.38
C LEU A 45 5.55 -6.68 8.92
N GLN A 46 4.77 -7.70 9.31
CA GLN A 46 4.98 -9.08 8.86
C GLN A 46 4.45 -9.33 7.45
N MET A 47 3.24 -8.83 7.12
CA MET A 47 2.59 -9.05 5.83
C MET A 47 3.31 -8.33 4.69
N GLU A 48 3.72 -7.09 4.95
CA GLU A 48 4.39 -6.23 3.97
C GLU A 48 5.90 -6.13 4.26
N LYS A 49 6.49 -7.12 4.95
CA LYS A 49 7.94 -7.16 5.27
C LYS A 49 8.83 -6.94 4.04
N ASN A 50 8.40 -7.41 2.88
CA ASN A 50 9.14 -7.27 1.62
C ASN A 50 9.02 -5.87 0.99
N ARG A 51 8.05 -5.06 1.41
CA ARG A 51 7.79 -3.70 0.90
C ARG A 51 8.10 -2.61 1.91
N ILE A 52 8.35 -2.97 3.16
CA ILE A 52 8.68 -2.07 4.26
C ILE A 52 10.20 -1.95 4.39
N ASN A 53 10.69 -0.72 4.59
CA ASN A 53 12.10 -0.48 4.90
C ASN A 53 12.43 -0.77 6.38
N SER A 54 13.71 -0.71 6.74
CA SER A 54 14.16 -0.91 8.13
C SER A 54 13.54 0.08 9.13
N ASP A 55 13.14 1.28 8.67
CA ASP A 55 12.49 2.32 9.47
C ASP A 55 10.97 2.15 9.60
N GLY A 56 10.38 1.09 9.02
CA GLY A 56 8.94 0.82 9.12
C GLY A 56 8.07 1.63 8.15
N ASP A 57 8.66 2.25 7.15
CA ASP A 57 7.98 2.92 6.04
C ASP A 57 7.61 1.95 4.93
N ILE A 58 6.34 2.00 4.55
CA ILE A 58 5.85 1.41 3.30
C ILE A 58 5.67 2.51 2.26
N VAL A 59 6.06 2.23 1.01
CA VAL A 59 5.84 3.13 -0.13
C VAL A 59 4.76 2.53 -1.02
N ILE A 60 3.71 3.31 -1.27
CA ILE A 60 2.55 2.97 -2.07
C ILE A 60 2.51 3.95 -3.25
N SER A 61 2.80 3.45 -4.44
CA SER A 61 2.76 4.26 -5.66
C SER A 61 1.49 4.00 -6.47
N SER A 62 0.92 5.05 -7.08
CA SER A 62 -0.15 4.95 -8.06
C SER A 62 0.08 5.83 -9.29
N THR A 63 -0.12 5.22 -10.46
CA THR A 63 -0.04 5.85 -11.79
C THR A 63 -1.21 5.42 -12.67
N LYS A 64 -2.32 5.02 -12.05
CA LYS A 64 -3.45 4.36 -12.72
C LYS A 64 -4.17 5.28 -13.70
N THR A 65 -4.22 6.58 -13.40
CA THR A 65 -4.96 7.56 -14.18
C THR A 65 -4.09 8.77 -14.55
N ARG A 66 -4.63 9.62 -15.43
CA ARG A 66 -4.07 10.92 -15.80
C ARG A 66 -4.42 12.06 -14.82
N SER A 67 -5.09 11.74 -13.70
CA SER A 67 -5.53 12.70 -12.69
C SER A 67 -4.79 12.44 -11.38
N GLN A 68 -4.17 13.49 -10.82
CA GLN A 68 -3.51 13.38 -9.51
C GLN A 68 -4.51 12.96 -8.42
N LYS A 69 -5.72 13.53 -8.43
CA LYS A 69 -6.76 13.24 -7.43
C LYS A 69 -7.13 11.75 -7.42
N ASP A 70 -7.36 11.17 -8.59
CA ASP A 70 -7.76 9.77 -8.70
C ASP A 70 -6.59 8.84 -8.33
N ASN A 71 -5.34 9.24 -8.61
CA ASN A 71 -4.17 8.49 -8.18
C ASN A 71 -3.93 8.58 -6.67
N ILE A 72 -4.29 9.70 -6.02
CA ILE A 72 -4.28 9.81 -4.55
C ILE A 72 -5.33 8.86 -3.97
N ASP A 73 -6.55 8.88 -4.51
CA ASP A 73 -7.64 8.03 -4.04
C ASP A 73 -7.29 6.53 -4.17
N ASP A 74 -6.69 6.14 -5.30
CA ASP A 74 -6.21 4.77 -5.50
C ASP A 74 -5.06 4.40 -4.53
N ALA A 75 -4.14 5.34 -4.24
CA ALA A 75 -3.09 5.12 -3.25
C ALA A 75 -3.66 4.97 -1.82
N LEU A 76 -4.66 5.78 -1.46
CA LEU A 76 -5.39 5.67 -0.20
C LEU A 76 -6.16 4.35 -0.10
N GLY A 77 -6.83 3.94 -1.18
CA GLY A 77 -7.55 2.66 -1.24
C GLY A 77 -6.61 1.47 -1.05
N LYS A 78 -5.42 1.50 -1.63
CA LYS A 78 -4.37 0.49 -1.40
C LYS A 78 -3.89 0.48 0.06
N LEU A 79 -3.67 1.65 0.66
CA LEU A 79 -3.29 1.75 2.06
C LEU A 79 -4.38 1.17 2.98
N GLN A 80 -5.63 1.53 2.72
CA GLN A 80 -6.78 1.02 3.44
C GLN A 80 -6.87 -0.51 3.33
N ALA A 81 -6.71 -1.07 2.13
CA ALA A 81 -6.72 -2.52 1.92
C ALA A 81 -5.61 -3.26 2.72
N ILE A 82 -4.43 -2.66 2.87
CA ILE A 82 -3.34 -3.21 3.69
C ILE A 82 -3.71 -3.21 5.17
N ILE A 83 -4.29 -2.10 5.65
CA ILE A 83 -4.76 -1.98 7.03
C ILE A 83 -5.87 -2.97 7.30
N ASP A 84 -6.86 -3.07 6.41
CA ASP A 84 -7.96 -4.02 6.51
C ASP A 84 -7.47 -5.46 6.50
N ALA A 85 -6.52 -5.82 5.63
CA ALA A 85 -5.95 -7.16 5.60
C ALA A 85 -5.19 -7.51 6.90
N ALA A 86 -4.53 -6.54 7.53
CA ALA A 86 -3.88 -6.73 8.82
C ALA A 86 -4.85 -6.75 10.01
N ALA A 87 -5.90 -5.93 9.95
CA ALA A 87 -6.99 -5.90 10.91
C ALA A 87 -7.89 -7.15 10.81
N TYR A 88 -7.97 -7.75 9.62
CA TYR A 88 -8.77 -8.93 9.36
C TYR A 88 -8.31 -10.09 10.24
N VAL A 89 -9.18 -10.47 11.17
CA VAL A 89 -9.11 -11.73 11.89
C VAL A 89 -9.87 -12.72 11.03
N PRO A 90 -9.22 -13.69 10.37
CA PRO A 90 -9.96 -14.68 9.63
C PRO A 90 -10.96 -15.35 10.58
N PRO A 91 -12.25 -15.47 10.20
CA PRO A 91 -13.16 -16.33 10.93
C PRO A 91 -12.56 -17.74 10.95
N ALA A 92 -12.81 -18.49 12.04
CA ALA A 92 -12.25 -19.82 12.26
C ALA A 92 -12.31 -20.62 10.95
N PRO A 93 -11.18 -21.19 10.48
CA PRO A 93 -11.17 -21.89 9.22
C PRO A 93 -12.18 -23.03 9.29
N THR A 94 -13.17 -23.02 8.41
CA THR A 94 -13.98 -24.21 8.16
C THR A 94 -13.08 -25.32 7.62
N ASP A 95 -13.32 -26.55 8.09
CA ASP A 95 -12.50 -27.76 7.87
C ASP A 95 -12.04 -28.03 6.43
N GLU A 96 -12.70 -27.42 5.44
CA GLU A 96 -12.40 -27.60 4.02
C GLU A 96 -11.06 -26.98 3.58
N LYS A 97 -10.60 -25.89 4.22
CA LYS A 97 -9.34 -25.22 3.85
C LYS A 97 -8.08 -25.93 4.39
N ILE A 98 -8.21 -26.74 5.44
CA ILE A 98 -7.09 -27.49 6.04
C ILE A 98 -6.61 -28.61 5.09
N LYS A 99 -7.50 -29.21 4.31
CA LYS A 99 -7.16 -30.32 3.39
C LYS A 99 -6.30 -29.92 2.20
N LYS A 100 -6.26 -28.64 1.80
CA LYS A 100 -5.44 -28.19 0.65
C LYS A 100 -3.99 -27.84 0.99
N ILE A 101 -3.65 -27.63 2.26
CA ILE A 101 -2.29 -27.32 2.72
C ILE A 101 -1.47 -28.60 2.97
N LYS A 102 -2.13 -29.77 3.00
CA LYS A 102 -1.53 -31.06 3.39
C LYS A 102 -1.33 -32.05 2.24
N LYS A 103 -1.49 -31.64 0.97
CA LYS A 103 -1.32 -32.51 -0.19
C LYS A 103 -0.16 -32.06 -1.07
#